data_AF-A0AAW3D761-F1
#
_entry.id   AF-A0AAW3D761-F1
#
_cell.length_a   1.000
_cell.length_b   1.000
_cell.length_c   1.000
_cell.angle_alpha   90.00
_cell.angle_beta   90.00
_cell.angle_gamma   90.00
#
_symmetry.space_group_name_H-M   'P 1'
#
loop_
_entity.id
_entity.type
_entity.pdbx_description
1 polymer ?
#
loop_
_entity_poly.entity_id
_entity_poly.type
_entity_poly.pdbx_seq_one_letter_code
_entity_poly.pdbx_strand_id
1 'polypeptide(L)'
;MAIDLLKLQNKLGYGVAARGMCHGIAYMAIQAIIRDALETYISRIRYLEETLSQHNNNQDAAINEIVEKINVAYEKRKNKQNLDCDEIKLLDILNWFDGVQIYQNHNKLLSGGQSYENATNFFSANTNQNEKENRKIFVIAKELNILTKELIDDIFNKIDNSKEPIAFSLSAPGHIISIGKSSNYKPIYLVNHNIHKHILNKKSLYSEVFCAFKYSMRIALSIFRYSYQEENISIKYVTNNLDKDDLCELLCIALQDGHAEAIKVYRGDI
;
A
#
# COMPACT_ATOMS: atom_id res chain seq x y z
N MET A 1 -5.34 19.40 0.55
CA MET A 1 -4.01 19.24 -0.06
C MET A 1 -3.27 18.19 0.75
N ALA A 2 -2.44 17.34 0.14
CA ALA A 2 -1.74 16.29 0.88
C ALA A 2 -0.35 16.78 1.32
N ILE A 3 0.11 16.33 2.49
CA ILE A 3 1.47 16.62 2.97
C ILE A 3 2.51 15.94 2.08
N ASP A 4 3.70 16.55 1.96
CA ASP A 4 4.85 15.93 1.32
C ASP A 4 5.48 14.89 2.28
N LEU A 5 5.06 13.63 2.12
CA LEU A 5 5.56 12.51 2.92
C LEU A 5 7.06 12.24 2.69
N LEU A 6 7.62 12.59 1.53
CA LEU A 6 9.06 12.42 1.27
C LEU A 6 9.86 13.41 2.08
N LYS A 7 9.45 14.68 2.02
CA LYS A 7 10.10 15.73 2.79
C LYS A 7 10.01 15.47 4.29
N LEU A 8 8.86 15.01 4.78
CA LEU A 8 8.68 14.64 6.19
C LEU A 8 9.60 13.48 6.60
N GLN A 9 9.60 12.37 5.86
CA GLN A 9 10.48 11.22 6.12
C GLN A 9 11.97 11.61 6.10
N ASN A 10 12.40 12.42 5.13
CA ASN A 10 13.79 12.89 5.05
C ASN A 10 14.18 13.73 6.28
N LYS A 11 13.30 14.61 6.76
CA LYS A 11 13.57 15.41 7.98
C LYS A 11 13.60 14.56 9.25
N LEU A 12 12.90 13.43 9.26
CA LEU A 12 12.94 12.44 10.34
C LEU A 12 14.12 11.46 10.22
N GLY A 13 14.99 11.61 9.21
CA GLY A 13 16.21 10.81 9.05
C GLY A 13 16.05 9.53 8.22
N TYR A 14 14.89 9.31 7.60
CA TYR A 14 14.67 8.15 6.74
C TYR A 14 15.36 8.32 5.37
N GLY A 15 16.13 7.31 4.95
CA GLY A 15 16.79 7.26 3.65
C GLY A 15 15.86 6.81 2.51
N VAL A 16 14.63 7.34 2.47
CA VAL A 16 13.61 6.85 1.55
C VAL A 16 13.77 7.50 0.17
N ALA A 17 14.08 6.70 -0.84
CA ALA A 17 14.13 7.18 -2.21
C ALA A 17 12.71 7.38 -2.74
N ALA A 18 12.47 8.52 -3.42
CA ALA A 18 11.17 8.85 -4.02
C ALA A 18 10.56 7.72 -4.87
N ARG A 19 11.41 6.93 -5.55
CA ARG A 19 10.99 5.82 -6.43
C ARG A 19 10.52 4.56 -5.69
N GLY A 20 10.80 4.43 -4.39
CA GLY A 20 10.50 3.22 -3.62
C GLY A 20 9.42 3.42 -2.54
N MET A 21 9.14 4.65 -2.14
CA MET A 21 8.17 4.94 -1.08
C MET A 21 6.75 4.47 -1.39
N CYS A 22 6.31 4.61 -2.65
CA CYS A 22 4.99 4.16 -3.07
C CYS A 22 4.77 2.67 -2.76
N HIS A 23 5.82 1.84 -2.87
CA HIS A 23 5.77 0.43 -2.50
C HIS A 23 5.54 0.25 -1.01
N GLY A 24 6.33 0.91 -0.16
CA GLY A 24 6.16 0.79 1.28
C GLY A 24 4.80 1.29 1.77
N ILE A 25 4.32 2.42 1.23
CA ILE A 25 2.99 2.95 1.54
C ILE A 25 1.90 1.95 1.11
N ALA A 26 1.96 1.44 -0.12
CA ALA A 26 1.01 0.47 -0.65
C ALA A 26 0.94 -0.78 0.23
N TYR A 27 2.09 -1.38 0.55
CA TYR A 27 2.11 -2.57 1.40
C TYR A 27 1.62 -2.29 2.82
N MET A 28 1.97 -1.15 3.43
CA MET A 28 1.41 -0.77 4.73
C MET A 28 -0.11 -0.61 4.69
N ALA A 29 -0.66 -0.08 3.59
CA ALA A 29 -2.11 -0.02 3.38
C ALA A 29 -2.73 -1.41 3.24
N ILE A 30 -2.11 -2.33 2.49
CA ILE A 30 -2.57 -3.73 2.38
C ILE A 30 -2.60 -4.40 3.74
N GLN A 31 -1.53 -4.26 4.53
CA GLN A 31 -1.47 -4.77 5.90
C GLN A 31 -2.61 -4.21 6.75
N ALA A 32 -2.86 -2.89 6.68
CA ALA A 32 -3.93 -2.25 7.43
C ALA A 32 -5.33 -2.71 7.00
N ILE A 33 -5.57 -2.86 5.70
CA ILE A 33 -6.83 -3.34 5.14
C ILE A 33 -7.13 -4.74 5.66
N ILE A 34 -6.18 -5.67 5.45
CA ILE A 34 -6.33 -7.07 5.83
C ILE A 34 -6.45 -7.18 7.35
N ARG A 35 -5.64 -6.44 8.13
CA ARG A 35 -5.65 -6.47 9.59
C ARG A 35 -6.75 -5.70 10.30
N ASP A 36 -7.78 -5.27 9.59
CA ASP A 36 -8.86 -4.43 10.11
C ASP A 36 -8.40 -3.10 10.74
N ALA A 37 -7.14 -2.72 10.52
CA ALA A 37 -6.49 -1.53 11.07
C ALA A 37 -6.55 -0.32 10.12
N LEU A 38 -7.45 -0.35 9.13
CA LEU A 38 -7.59 0.70 8.12
C LEU A 38 -7.96 2.06 8.73
N GLU A 39 -8.74 2.10 9.81
CA GLU A 39 -9.06 3.38 10.49
C GLU A 39 -7.81 4.01 11.10
N THR A 40 -6.97 3.22 11.76
CA THR A 40 -5.68 3.68 12.31
C THR A 40 -4.75 4.17 11.20
N TYR A 41 -4.73 3.47 10.06
CA TYR A 41 -3.97 3.91 8.89
C TYR A 41 -4.46 5.28 8.38
N ILE A 42 -5.78 5.45 8.23
CA ILE A 42 -6.39 6.70 7.74
C ILE A 42 -6.21 7.83 8.77
N SER A 43 -6.29 7.55 10.06
CA SER A 43 -6.15 8.58 11.10
C SER A 43 -4.77 9.21 11.11
N ARG A 44 -3.70 8.45 10.78
CA ARG A 44 -2.35 9.02 10.59
C ARG A 44 -2.35 10.05 9.47
N ILE A 45 -2.96 9.74 8.33
CA ILE A 45 -2.98 10.64 7.19
C ILE A 45 -3.84 11.88 7.50
N ARG A 46 -5.02 11.70 8.11
CA ARG A 46 -5.87 12.81 8.56
C ARG A 46 -5.14 13.76 9.49
N TYR A 47 -4.40 13.22 10.47
CA TYR A 47 -3.58 14.04 11.37
C TYR A 47 -2.61 14.93 10.59
N LEU A 48 -1.88 14.35 9.63
CA LEU A 48 -0.94 15.10 8.80
C LEU A 48 -1.63 16.17 7.94
N GLU A 49 -2.80 15.87 7.37
CA GLU A 49 -3.59 16.81 6.58
C GLU A 49 -4.21 17.95 7.41
N GLU A 50 -4.66 17.64 8.63
CA GLU A 50 -5.18 18.61 9.59
C GLU A 50 -4.07 19.58 10.02
N THR A 51 -2.88 19.08 10.38
CA THR A 51 -1.73 19.93 10.71
C THR A 51 -1.34 20.81 9.52
N LEU A 52 -1.29 20.26 8.30
CA LEU A 52 -1.01 21.06 7.10
C LEU A 52 -2.05 22.17 6.87
N SER A 53 -3.33 21.88 7.15
CA SER A 53 -4.42 22.84 6.99
C SER A 53 -4.35 23.97 8.03
N GLN A 54 -3.95 23.67 9.27
CA GLN A 54 -3.72 24.67 10.33
C GLN A 54 -2.61 25.66 9.97
N HIS A 55 -1.64 25.24 9.14
CA HIS A 55 -0.57 26.07 8.62
C HIS A 55 -0.88 26.75 7.29
N ASN A 56 -2.16 26.91 6.94
CA ASN A 56 -2.60 27.49 5.66
C ASN A 56 -1.93 26.82 4.46
N ASN A 57 -1.79 25.48 4.50
CA ASN A 57 -1.13 24.70 3.45
C ASN A 57 0.39 24.97 3.30
N ASN A 58 1.05 25.61 4.27
CA ASN A 58 2.50 25.77 4.29
C ASN A 58 3.19 24.46 4.69
N GLN A 59 3.73 23.74 3.70
CA GLN A 59 4.40 22.46 3.88
C GLN A 59 5.60 22.55 4.85
N ASP A 60 6.41 23.60 4.75
CA ASP A 60 7.61 23.72 5.59
C ASP A 60 7.25 23.95 7.06
N ALA A 61 6.30 24.85 7.33
CA ALA A 61 5.84 25.12 8.68
C ALA A 61 5.19 23.88 9.31
N ALA A 62 4.27 23.22 8.59
CA ALA A 62 3.60 22.02 9.07
C ALA A 62 4.58 20.86 9.33
N ILE A 63 5.48 20.59 8.38
CA ILE A 63 6.48 19.51 8.53
C ILE A 63 7.42 19.81 9.71
N ASN A 64 7.87 21.06 9.88
CA ASN A 64 8.74 21.42 11.00
C ASN A 64 8.05 21.19 12.34
N GLU A 65 6.79 21.60 12.48
CA GLU A 65 6.01 21.34 13.69
C GLU A 65 5.87 19.84 13.97
N ILE A 66 5.52 19.05 12.95
CA ILE A 66 5.36 17.60 13.12
C ILE A 66 6.67 16.96 13.56
N VAL A 67 7.80 17.32 12.94
CA VAL A 67 9.13 16.81 13.32
C VAL A 67 9.48 17.19 14.75
N GLU A 68 9.25 18.43 15.15
CA GLU A 68 9.51 18.90 16.52
C GLU A 68 8.67 18.11 17.54
N LYS A 69 7.36 17.99 17.31
CA LYS A 69 6.46 17.25 18.21
C LYS A 69 6.80 15.76 18.30
N ILE A 70 7.18 15.14 17.18
CA ILE A 70 7.67 13.75 17.16
C ILE A 70 8.93 13.62 18.02
N ASN A 71 9.91 14.52 17.87
CA ASN A 71 11.16 14.47 18.63
C ASN A 71 10.91 14.64 20.13
N VAL A 72 10.01 15.53 20.53
CA VAL A 72 9.59 15.69 21.93
C VAL A 72 8.96 14.41 22.47
N ALA A 73 7.99 13.84 21.75
CA ALA A 73 7.33 12.59 22.15
C ALA A 73 8.34 11.43 22.24
N TYR A 74 9.32 11.39 21.34
CA TYR A 74 10.37 10.36 21.32
C TYR A 74 11.28 10.46 22.55
N GLU A 75 11.75 11.66 22.89
CA GLU A 75 12.58 11.87 24.09
C GLU A 75 11.79 11.59 25.38
N LYS A 76 10.49 11.92 25.44
CA LYS A 76 9.63 11.51 26.56
C LYS A 76 9.57 9.99 26.71
N ARG A 77 9.33 9.27 25.62
CA ARG A 77 9.29 7.79 25.62
C ARG A 77 10.62 7.19 26.08
N LYS A 78 11.73 7.69 25.55
CA LYS A 78 13.10 7.28 25.92
C LYS A 78 13.38 7.49 27.40
N ASN A 79 12.90 8.59 27.97
CA ASN A 79 13.01 8.92 29.39
C ASN A 79 11.93 8.25 30.26
N LYS A 80 11.14 7.31 29.71
CA LYS A 80 10.06 6.58 30.40
C LYS A 80 9.01 7.51 31.04
N GLN A 81 8.79 8.67 30.44
CA GLN A 81 7.74 9.60 30.85
C GLN A 81 6.39 9.18 30.26
N ASN A 82 5.30 9.59 30.90
CA ASN A 82 3.96 9.35 30.38
C ASN A 82 3.74 10.17 29.11
N LEU A 83 3.16 9.52 28.10
CA LEU A 83 2.78 10.14 26.83
C LEU A 83 1.29 10.47 26.86
N ASP A 84 0.92 11.62 26.31
CA ASP A 84 -0.48 11.92 26.05
C ASP A 84 -0.99 11.24 24.76
N CYS A 85 -2.28 11.41 24.47
CA CYS A 85 -2.91 10.76 23.32
C CYS A 85 -2.37 11.26 21.98
N ASP A 86 -1.95 12.52 21.87
CA ASP A 86 -1.43 13.07 20.62
C ASP A 86 0.03 12.66 20.41
N GLU A 87 0.81 12.60 21.47
CA GLU A 87 2.17 12.04 21.46
C GLU A 87 2.19 10.57 21.02
N ILE A 88 1.23 9.77 21.49
CA ILE A 88 1.07 8.38 21.04
C ILE A 88 0.80 8.31 19.52
N LYS A 89 -0.09 9.16 18.99
CA LYS A 89 -0.38 9.21 17.54
C LYS A 89 0.85 9.62 16.72
N LEU A 90 1.64 10.56 17.22
CA LEU A 90 2.87 11.02 16.56
C LEU A 90 3.93 9.91 16.49
N LEU A 91 4.09 9.15 17.57
CA LEU A 91 5.00 7.99 17.57
C LEU A 91 4.47 6.84 16.71
N ASP A 92 3.15 6.72 16.57
CA ASP A 92 2.54 5.76 15.65
C ASP A 92 2.77 6.13 14.16
N ILE A 93 2.91 7.41 13.83
CA ILE A 93 3.38 7.87 12.50
C ILE A 93 4.83 7.43 12.24
N LEU A 94 5.71 7.49 13.24
CA LEU A 94 7.07 6.95 13.12
C LEU A 94 7.06 5.44 12.83
N ASN A 95 6.31 4.67 13.62
CA ASN A 95 6.19 3.22 13.40
C ASN A 95 5.67 2.91 11.98
N TRP A 96 4.76 3.74 11.46
CA TRP A 96 4.29 3.60 10.08
C TRP A 96 5.42 3.85 9.06
N PHE A 97 6.24 4.89 9.23
CA PHE A 97 7.40 5.15 8.37
C PHE A 97 8.49 4.09 8.47
N ASP A 98 8.72 3.52 9.66
CA ASP A 98 9.62 2.36 9.82
C ASP A 98 9.14 1.19 8.95
N GLY A 99 7.82 0.91 8.96
CA GLY A 99 7.21 -0.07 8.07
C GLY A 99 7.44 0.25 6.59
N VAL A 100 7.22 1.49 6.17
CA VAL A 100 7.47 1.95 4.78
C VAL A 100 8.93 1.71 4.37
N GLN A 101 9.89 2.06 5.23
CA GLN A 101 11.31 1.90 4.97
C GLN A 101 11.71 0.42 4.86
N ILE A 102 11.15 -0.47 5.70
CA ILE A 102 11.37 -1.91 5.62
C ILE A 102 10.97 -2.42 4.23
N TYR A 103 9.76 -2.11 3.76
CA TYR A 103 9.30 -2.53 2.44
C TYR A 103 10.15 -1.97 1.30
N GLN A 104 10.60 -0.71 1.39
CA GLN A 104 11.45 -0.10 0.38
C GLN A 104 12.83 -0.77 0.28
N ASN A 105 13.51 -0.95 1.42
CA ASN A 105 14.88 -1.47 1.44
C ASN A 105 14.93 -2.97 1.09
N HIS A 106 13.84 -3.69 1.31
CA HIS A 106 13.73 -5.12 1.06
C HIS A 106 12.95 -5.46 -0.21
N ASN A 107 12.88 -4.55 -1.19
CA ASN A 107 12.24 -4.79 -2.50
C ASN A 107 12.85 -6.00 -3.29
N LYS A 108 13.97 -6.58 -2.85
CA LYS A 108 14.53 -7.85 -3.36
C LYS A 108 14.25 -9.09 -2.49
N LEU A 109 13.62 -8.93 -1.32
CA LEU A 109 13.49 -9.94 -0.26
C LEU A 109 12.05 -10.36 0.03
N LEU A 110 11.06 -9.74 -0.63
CA LEU A 110 9.63 -10.04 -0.44
C LEU A 110 9.04 -10.90 -1.57
N SER A 111 9.79 -11.13 -2.66
CA SER A 111 9.49 -12.11 -3.70
C SER A 111 10.14 -13.46 -3.36
N GLY A 112 9.59 -14.15 -2.35
CA GLY A 112 9.88 -15.55 -2.09
C GLY A 112 10.52 -15.85 -0.73
N GLY A 113 9.70 -16.33 0.20
CA GLY A 113 10.14 -17.36 1.15
C GLY A 113 10.91 -16.96 2.42
N GLN A 114 10.62 -15.82 3.08
CA GLN A 114 11.08 -15.61 4.47
C GLN A 114 9.99 -15.12 5.45
N SER A 115 10.17 -15.55 6.71
CA SER A 115 9.29 -15.35 7.86
C SER A 115 9.22 -13.88 8.28
N TYR A 116 8.02 -13.31 8.25
CA TYR A 116 7.66 -11.96 8.71
C TYR A 116 7.90 -11.72 10.21
N GLU A 117 8.35 -12.74 10.96
CA GLU A 117 8.53 -12.72 12.42
C GLU A 117 9.40 -11.57 12.93
N ASN A 118 10.42 -11.15 12.17
CA ASN A 118 11.29 -10.04 12.58
C ASN A 118 10.66 -8.65 12.39
N ALA A 119 9.78 -8.46 11.41
CA ALA A 119 9.05 -7.20 11.23
C ALA A 119 7.91 -7.10 12.25
N THR A 120 7.21 -8.21 12.54
CA THR A 120 6.19 -8.26 13.59
C THR A 120 6.77 -8.04 14.99
N ASN A 121 8.02 -8.46 15.26
CA ASN A 121 8.69 -8.18 16.53
C ASN A 121 8.99 -6.68 16.75
N PHE A 122 9.07 -5.88 15.69
CA PHE A 122 9.21 -4.43 15.80
C PHE A 122 7.87 -3.75 16.16
N PHE A 123 6.76 -4.29 15.66
CA PHE A 123 5.39 -3.82 15.97
C PHE A 123 4.83 -4.39 17.29
N SER A 124 5.44 -5.42 17.88
CA SER A 124 4.94 -6.11 19.08
C SER A 124 5.43 -5.56 20.42
N ALA A 125 6.27 -4.52 20.42
CA ALA A 125 6.88 -4.00 21.65
C ALA A 125 5.90 -3.28 22.59
N ASN A 126 4.64 -3.09 22.20
CA ASN A 126 3.62 -2.54 23.09
C ASN A 126 2.23 -3.10 22.76
N THR A 127 1.57 -3.58 23.82
CA THR A 127 0.18 -4.05 23.93
C THR A 127 -0.07 -5.55 23.71
N ASN A 128 -0.93 -6.09 24.57
CA ASN A 128 -1.46 -7.46 24.54
C ASN A 128 -2.02 -7.76 23.14
N GLN A 129 -1.21 -8.36 22.27
CA GLN A 129 -1.55 -8.57 20.87
C GLN A 129 -2.69 -9.58 20.74
N ASN A 130 -3.83 -9.12 20.25
CA ASN A 130 -4.94 -9.98 19.86
C ASN A 130 -4.48 -10.89 18.71
N GLU A 131 -4.96 -12.14 18.65
CA GLU A 131 -4.60 -13.13 17.62
C GLU A 131 -4.68 -12.63 16.17
N LYS A 132 -5.47 -11.57 15.90
CA LYS A 132 -5.61 -10.93 14.59
C LYS A 132 -4.34 -10.22 14.09
N GLU A 133 -3.51 -9.64 14.97
CA GLU A 133 -2.31 -8.88 14.59
C GLU A 133 -1.17 -9.77 14.09
N ASN A 134 -1.15 -11.04 14.53
CA ASN A 134 -0.15 -12.04 14.18
C ASN A 134 -0.57 -12.97 13.02
N ARG A 135 -1.73 -12.73 12.41
CA ARG A 135 -2.18 -13.53 11.26
C ARG A 135 -1.34 -13.25 10.02
N LYS A 136 -0.87 -14.33 9.40
CA LYS A 136 -0.20 -14.30 8.09
C LYS A 136 -1.12 -13.68 7.04
N ILE A 137 -0.56 -12.86 6.16
CA ILE A 137 -1.25 -12.37 4.97
C ILE A 137 -0.75 -13.17 3.78
N PHE A 138 -1.69 -13.72 3.01
CA PHE A 138 -1.40 -14.56 1.87
C PHE A 138 -1.68 -13.81 0.57
N VAL A 139 -0.79 -13.97 -0.40
CA VAL A 139 -1.10 -13.67 -1.80
C VAL A 139 -1.94 -14.83 -2.33
N ILE A 140 -3.20 -14.57 -2.67
CA ILE A 140 -4.15 -15.59 -3.14
C ILE A 140 -4.37 -15.54 -4.65
N ALA A 141 -3.97 -14.46 -5.32
CA ALA A 141 -3.95 -14.40 -6.77
C ALA A 141 -2.84 -13.49 -7.30
N LYS A 142 -2.30 -13.84 -8.47
CA LYS A 142 -1.38 -13.05 -9.27
C LYS A 142 -1.96 -12.92 -10.67
N GLU A 143 -2.23 -11.70 -11.11
CA GLU A 143 -2.77 -11.43 -12.43
C GLU A 143 -1.86 -10.47 -13.22
N LEU A 144 -1.66 -10.73 -14.51
CA LEU A 144 -1.10 -9.77 -15.48
C LEU A 144 -2.19 -9.38 -16.48
N ASN A 145 -2.47 -8.08 -16.59
CA ASN A 145 -3.59 -7.60 -17.39
C ASN A 145 -3.34 -6.20 -17.95
N ILE A 146 -4.11 -5.79 -18.95
CA ILE A 146 -4.16 -4.42 -19.43
C ILE A 146 -5.24 -3.67 -18.65
N LEU A 147 -4.93 -2.45 -18.20
CA LEU A 147 -5.90 -1.56 -17.56
C LEU A 147 -7.09 -1.32 -18.49
N THR A 148 -8.25 -1.87 -18.12
CA THR A 148 -9.53 -1.71 -18.81
C THR A 148 -10.63 -1.42 -17.80
N LYS A 149 -11.74 -0.87 -18.27
CA LYS A 149 -12.88 -0.60 -17.39
C LYS A 149 -13.44 -1.90 -16.82
N GLU A 150 -13.53 -2.94 -17.64
CA GLU A 150 -14.03 -4.27 -17.28
C GLU A 150 -13.20 -4.90 -16.17
N LEU A 151 -11.87 -4.77 -16.24
CA LEU A 151 -10.95 -5.21 -15.18
C LEU A 151 -11.22 -4.49 -13.86
N ILE A 152 -11.39 -3.17 -13.88
CA ILE A 152 -11.64 -2.40 -12.66
C ILE A 152 -13.03 -2.70 -12.09
N ASP A 153 -14.03 -2.92 -12.95
CA ASP A 153 -15.37 -3.35 -12.53
C ASP A 153 -15.32 -4.73 -11.84
N ASP A 154 -14.51 -5.66 -12.35
CA ASP A 154 -14.27 -6.98 -11.73
C ASP A 154 -13.59 -6.85 -10.36
N ILE A 155 -12.51 -6.05 -10.26
CA ILE A 155 -11.84 -5.78 -8.98
C ILE A 155 -12.83 -5.17 -7.98
N PHE A 156 -13.61 -4.17 -8.40
CA PHE A 156 -14.64 -3.56 -7.53
C PHE A 156 -15.62 -4.61 -7.04
N ASN A 157 -16.18 -5.43 -7.93
CA ASN A 157 -17.15 -6.47 -7.55
C ASN A 157 -16.54 -7.48 -6.57
N LYS A 158 -15.28 -7.89 -6.78
CA LYS A 158 -14.57 -8.80 -5.86
C LYS A 158 -14.45 -8.20 -4.47
N ILE A 159 -14.11 -6.92 -4.37
CA ILE A 159 -14.02 -6.22 -3.10
C ILE A 159 -15.40 -6.05 -2.47
N ASP A 160 -16.37 -5.53 -3.21
CA ASP A 160 -17.71 -5.19 -2.72
C ASP A 160 -18.47 -6.44 -2.20
N ASN A 161 -18.34 -7.57 -2.90
CA ASN A 161 -18.99 -8.82 -2.50
C ASN A 161 -18.23 -9.60 -1.40
N SER A 162 -16.99 -9.21 -1.05
CA SER A 162 -16.22 -9.93 -0.02
C SER A 162 -16.83 -9.70 1.37
N LYS A 163 -16.96 -10.76 2.16
CA LYS A 163 -17.33 -10.68 3.59
C LYS A 163 -16.11 -10.53 4.49
N GLU A 164 -14.95 -10.94 4.00
CA GLU A 164 -13.68 -10.89 4.71
C GLU A 164 -12.81 -9.73 4.19
N PRO A 165 -11.82 -9.27 4.97
CA PRO A 165 -10.86 -8.30 4.49
C PRO A 165 -10.18 -8.76 3.20
N ILE A 166 -10.16 -7.88 2.20
CA ILE A 166 -9.55 -8.18 0.90
C ILE A 166 -8.86 -6.93 0.37
N ALA A 167 -7.65 -7.12 -0.15
CA ALA A 167 -6.85 -6.06 -0.70
C ALA A 167 -6.25 -6.46 -2.05
N PHE A 168 -6.01 -5.46 -2.88
CA PHE A 168 -5.37 -5.57 -4.19
C PHE A 168 -4.21 -4.59 -4.25
N SER A 169 -3.07 -5.02 -4.77
CA SER A 169 -2.04 -4.12 -5.28
C SER A 169 -2.14 -4.07 -6.79
N LEU A 170 -2.13 -2.87 -7.35
CA LEU A 170 -2.01 -2.66 -8.80
C LEU A 170 -0.69 -1.94 -9.02
N SER A 171 0.23 -2.56 -9.76
CA SER A 171 1.55 -2.00 -10.07
C SER A 171 1.78 -1.91 -11.57
N ALA A 172 2.50 -0.85 -11.95
CA ALA A 172 3.10 -0.63 -13.25
C ALA A 172 4.55 -0.16 -13.02
N PRO A 173 5.42 -0.11 -14.05
CA PRO A 173 6.79 0.33 -13.88
C PRO A 173 6.89 1.68 -13.14
N GLY A 174 7.47 1.66 -11.94
CA GLY A 174 7.71 2.83 -11.11
C GLY A 174 6.53 3.32 -10.26
N HIS A 175 5.39 2.63 -10.24
CA HIS A 175 4.25 3.04 -9.41
C HIS A 175 3.38 1.87 -8.95
N ILE A 176 2.82 1.99 -7.74
CA ILE A 176 1.93 0.99 -7.14
C ILE A 176 0.89 1.70 -6.29
N ILE A 177 -0.34 1.21 -6.36
CA ILE A 177 -1.46 1.62 -5.53
C ILE A 177 -2.05 0.41 -4.81
N SER A 178 -2.79 0.67 -3.74
CA SER A 178 -3.49 -0.35 -2.97
C SER A 178 -4.97 -0.04 -2.87
N ILE A 179 -5.81 -1.05 -3.03
CA ILE A 179 -7.26 -0.90 -3.00
C ILE A 179 -7.86 -2.04 -2.19
N GLY A 180 -8.83 -1.77 -1.33
CA GLY A 180 -9.51 -2.85 -0.62
C GLY A 180 -10.47 -2.37 0.45
N LYS A 181 -10.98 -3.32 1.22
CA LYS A 181 -11.84 -3.05 2.39
C LYS A 181 -11.53 -4.01 3.53
N SER A 182 -11.65 -3.50 4.76
CA SER A 182 -11.60 -4.31 5.98
C SER A 182 -12.94 -5.03 6.22
N SER A 183 -12.99 -5.96 7.18
CA SER A 183 -14.05 -6.95 7.37
C SER A 183 -15.48 -6.42 7.29
N ASN A 184 -16.06 -5.84 8.35
CA ASN A 184 -17.48 -5.45 8.31
C ASN A 184 -17.70 -3.97 8.00
N TYR A 185 -18.33 -3.71 6.84
CA TYR A 185 -18.93 -2.44 6.39
C TYR A 185 -18.04 -1.20 6.49
N LYS A 186 -16.72 -1.37 6.35
CA LYS A 186 -15.82 -0.23 6.13
C LYS A 186 -15.78 0.15 4.65
N PRO A 187 -15.60 1.43 4.33
CA PRO A 187 -15.61 1.87 2.96
C PRO A 187 -14.47 1.24 2.16
N ILE A 188 -14.67 1.07 0.85
CA ILE A 188 -13.56 0.70 -0.04
C ILE A 188 -12.63 1.91 -0.10
N TYR A 189 -11.34 1.70 0.16
CA TYR A 189 -10.33 2.73 0.03
C TYR A 189 -9.35 2.40 -1.07
N LEU A 190 -8.97 3.42 -1.83
CA LEU A 190 -7.79 3.44 -2.67
C LEU A 190 -6.73 4.29 -2.00
N VAL A 191 -5.52 3.76 -1.88
CA VAL A 191 -4.33 4.43 -1.39
C VAL A 191 -3.34 4.54 -2.53
N ASN A 192 -2.98 5.77 -2.86
CA ASN A 192 -1.99 6.14 -3.86
C ASN A 192 -1.03 7.15 -3.24
N HIS A 193 0.13 6.68 -2.77
CA HIS A 193 1.13 7.54 -2.13
C HIS A 193 0.53 8.36 -0.97
N ASN A 194 0.48 9.69 -1.08
CA ASN A 194 -0.09 10.57 -0.06
C ASN A 194 -1.59 10.84 -0.27
N ILE A 195 -2.20 10.20 -1.26
CA ILE A 195 -3.62 10.31 -1.56
C ILE A 195 -4.32 9.05 -1.05
N HIS A 196 -5.42 9.25 -0.32
CA HIS A 196 -6.33 8.19 0.07
C HIS A 196 -7.75 8.62 -0.29
N LYS A 197 -8.51 7.73 -0.92
CA LYS A 197 -9.83 8.02 -1.47
C LYS A 197 -10.82 6.97 -1.05
N HIS A 198 -11.94 7.43 -0.49
CA HIS A 198 -13.12 6.60 -0.32
C HIS A 198 -13.76 6.38 -1.70
N ILE A 199 -13.87 5.12 -2.10
CA ILE A 199 -14.44 4.66 -3.35
C ILE A 199 -15.91 4.27 -3.11
N LEU A 200 -16.82 4.98 -3.78
CA LEU A 200 -18.27 4.82 -3.60
C LEU A 200 -18.90 3.86 -4.60
N ASN A 201 -18.28 3.70 -5.77
CA ASN A 201 -18.81 2.89 -6.87
C ASN A 201 -17.71 2.60 -7.91
N LYS A 202 -18.00 1.68 -8.82
CA LYS A 202 -17.16 1.31 -9.98
C LYS A 202 -16.60 2.51 -10.74
N LYS A 203 -17.43 3.51 -11.05
CA LYS A 203 -17.03 4.71 -11.79
C LYS A 203 -15.98 5.50 -11.02
N SER A 204 -16.16 5.68 -9.72
CA SER A 204 -15.16 6.34 -8.87
C SER A 204 -13.86 5.55 -8.80
N LEU A 205 -13.92 4.21 -8.69
CA LEU A 205 -12.71 3.40 -8.69
C LEU A 205 -11.94 3.53 -10.00
N TYR A 206 -12.63 3.39 -11.13
CA TYR A 206 -12.02 3.52 -12.45
C TYR A 206 -11.36 4.89 -12.62
N SER A 207 -12.04 5.96 -12.24
CA SER A 207 -11.50 7.32 -12.32
C SER A 207 -10.22 7.50 -11.50
N GLU A 208 -10.19 6.99 -10.27
CA GLU A 208 -9.04 7.14 -9.38
C GLU A 208 -7.86 6.25 -9.82
N VAL A 209 -8.12 5.03 -10.29
CA VAL A 209 -7.08 4.15 -10.87
C VAL A 209 -6.51 4.77 -12.14
N PHE A 210 -7.36 5.25 -13.04
CA PHE A 210 -6.94 5.88 -14.30
C PHE A 210 -6.10 7.14 -14.03
N CYS A 211 -6.47 7.94 -13.03
CA CYS A 211 -5.69 9.09 -12.58
C CYS A 211 -4.33 8.67 -11.99
N ALA A 212 -4.30 7.64 -11.15
CA ALA A 212 -3.07 7.13 -10.53
C ALA A 212 -2.01 6.73 -11.55
N PHE A 213 -2.43 6.18 -12.69
CA PHE A 213 -1.55 5.81 -13.79
C PHE A 213 -1.57 6.82 -14.96
N LYS A 214 -1.71 8.11 -14.63
CA LYS A 214 -1.51 9.25 -15.55
C LYS A 214 -2.39 9.22 -16.81
N TYR A 215 -3.64 8.74 -16.69
CA TYR A 215 -4.62 8.71 -17.78
C TYR A 215 -4.15 7.95 -19.02
N SER A 216 -3.23 6.99 -18.87
CA SER A 216 -2.74 6.22 -20.02
C SER A 216 -3.76 5.13 -20.36
N MET A 217 -4.23 5.12 -21.61
CA MET A 217 -5.36 4.28 -22.05
C MET A 217 -5.05 2.79 -22.17
N ARG A 218 -3.76 2.42 -22.15
CA ARG A 218 -3.27 1.05 -22.16
C ARG A 218 -2.06 0.98 -21.26
N ILE A 219 -2.21 0.26 -20.16
CA ILE A 219 -1.17 0.12 -19.15
C ILE A 219 -1.16 -1.33 -18.77
N ALA A 220 -0.03 -2.00 -19.00
CA ALA A 220 0.19 -3.29 -18.40
C ALA A 220 0.26 -3.15 -16.86
N LEU A 221 -0.52 -3.99 -16.17
CA LEU A 221 -0.62 -4.04 -14.73
C LEU A 221 -0.25 -5.42 -14.21
N SER A 222 0.51 -5.42 -13.13
CA SER A 222 0.66 -6.55 -12.23
C SER A 222 -0.28 -6.36 -11.05
N ILE A 223 -1.11 -7.36 -10.80
CA ILE A 223 -2.25 -7.28 -9.88
C ILE A 223 -2.13 -8.43 -8.90
N PHE A 224 -1.85 -8.13 -7.64
CA PHE A 224 -1.83 -9.15 -6.60
C PHE A 224 -3.02 -8.97 -5.70
N ARG A 225 -3.64 -10.08 -5.33
CA ARG A 225 -4.79 -10.12 -4.42
C ARG A 225 -4.37 -10.78 -3.11
N TYR A 226 -4.77 -10.17 -2.00
CA TYR A 226 -4.38 -10.55 -0.65
C TYR A 226 -5.58 -10.90 0.21
N SER A 227 -5.41 -11.91 1.07
CA SER A 227 -6.42 -12.37 2.04
C SER A 227 -5.73 -12.99 3.27
N TYR A 228 -6.53 -13.27 4.29
CA TYR A 228 -6.14 -14.11 5.43
C TYR A 228 -6.27 -15.61 5.19
N GLN A 229 -7.06 -16.00 4.21
CA GLN A 229 -7.28 -17.41 3.90
C GLN A 229 -6.15 -17.89 3.03
N GLU A 230 -5.43 -18.91 3.51
CA GLU A 230 -4.45 -19.62 2.70
C GLU A 230 -5.20 -20.43 1.64
N GLU A 231 -4.99 -20.06 0.38
CA GLU A 231 -5.60 -20.70 -0.78
C GLU A 231 -4.51 -21.04 -1.78
N ASN A 232 -4.79 -21.99 -2.68
CA ASN A 232 -3.95 -22.19 -3.86
C ASN A 232 -3.89 -20.87 -4.64
N ILE A 233 -2.67 -20.41 -4.94
CA ILE A 233 -2.47 -19.15 -5.66
C ILE A 233 -3.08 -19.27 -7.06
N SER A 234 -4.11 -18.48 -7.33
CA SER A 234 -4.68 -18.34 -8.67
C SER A 234 -3.75 -17.50 -9.55
N ILE A 235 -3.27 -18.03 -10.66
CA ILE A 235 -2.42 -17.30 -11.61
C ILE A 235 -3.21 -17.05 -12.89
N LYS A 236 -3.26 -15.80 -13.34
CA LYS A 236 -3.96 -15.40 -14.59
C LYS A 236 -3.10 -14.42 -15.37
N TYR A 237 -3.01 -14.57 -16.68
CA TYR A 237 -2.34 -13.60 -17.54
C TYR A 237 -3.11 -13.47 -18.85
N VAL A 238 -3.30 -12.24 -19.33
CA VAL A 238 -3.97 -12.00 -20.60
C VAL A 238 -3.04 -12.38 -21.74
N THR A 239 -3.57 -13.13 -22.71
CA THR A 239 -2.86 -13.60 -23.91
C THR A 239 -3.57 -13.22 -25.22
N ASN A 240 -4.84 -12.81 -25.16
CA ASN A 240 -5.69 -12.65 -26.33
C ASN A 240 -5.79 -11.19 -26.74
N ASN A 241 -5.83 -10.93 -28.05
CA ASN A 241 -6.01 -9.60 -28.64
C ASN A 241 -4.97 -8.56 -28.19
N LEU A 242 -3.77 -9.01 -27.83
CA LEU A 242 -2.64 -8.13 -27.54
C LEU A 242 -1.95 -7.77 -28.85
N ASP A 243 -1.71 -6.49 -29.07
CA ASP A 243 -0.74 -6.09 -30.07
C ASP A 243 0.69 -6.29 -29.55
N LYS A 244 1.66 -6.04 -30.43
CA LYS A 244 3.07 -6.26 -30.13
C LYS A 244 3.54 -5.38 -28.96
N ASP A 245 3.03 -4.16 -28.85
CA ASP A 245 3.47 -3.20 -27.84
C ASP A 245 2.92 -3.60 -26.47
N ASP A 246 1.62 -3.93 -26.39
CA ASP A 246 0.97 -4.44 -25.17
C ASP A 246 1.63 -5.75 -24.68
N LEU A 247 2.00 -6.66 -25.60
CA LEU A 247 2.74 -7.88 -25.27
C LEU A 247 4.14 -7.58 -24.71
N CYS A 248 4.86 -6.62 -25.29
CA CYS A 248 6.18 -6.20 -24.81
C CYS A 248 6.09 -5.61 -23.41
N GLU A 249 5.09 -4.79 -23.12
CA GLU A 249 4.87 -4.21 -21.79
C GLU A 249 4.56 -5.29 -20.75
N LEU A 250 3.66 -6.22 -21.07
CA LEU A 250 3.32 -7.33 -20.19
C LEU A 250 4.52 -8.24 -19.92
N LEU A 251 5.34 -8.52 -20.94
CA LEU A 251 6.58 -9.29 -20.76
C LEU A 251 7.59 -8.55 -19.87
N CYS A 252 7.74 -7.22 -20.04
CA CYS A 252 8.61 -6.41 -19.19
C CYS A 252 8.20 -6.50 -17.72
N ILE A 253 6.89 -6.37 -17.43
CA ILE A 253 6.36 -6.50 -16.07
C ILE A 253 6.52 -7.93 -15.55
N ALA A 254 6.26 -8.94 -16.39
CA ALA A 254 6.45 -10.34 -16.00
C ALA A 254 7.88 -10.63 -15.56
N LEU A 255 8.87 -10.07 -16.26
CA LEU A 255 10.30 -10.16 -15.92
C LEU A 255 10.64 -9.40 -14.63
N GLN A 256 10.05 -8.22 -14.41
CA GLN A 256 10.31 -7.39 -13.24
C GLN A 256 9.71 -7.98 -11.95
N ASP A 257 8.47 -8.46 -12.02
CA ASP A 257 7.69 -8.89 -10.86
C ASP A 257 7.77 -10.41 -10.62
N GLY A 258 8.53 -11.13 -11.45
CA GLY A 258 8.82 -12.55 -11.25
C GLY A 258 7.65 -13.49 -11.61
N HIS A 259 6.91 -13.18 -12.66
CA HIS A 259 5.83 -14.03 -13.20
C HIS A 259 6.40 -15.07 -14.18
N ALA A 260 7.10 -16.07 -13.65
CA ALA A 260 7.80 -17.10 -14.45
C ALA A 260 6.87 -17.84 -15.43
N GLU A 261 5.63 -18.11 -15.02
CA GLU A 261 4.61 -18.77 -15.82
C GLU A 261 4.22 -17.92 -17.04
N ALA A 262 4.02 -16.61 -16.83
CA ALA A 262 3.65 -15.69 -17.90
C ALA A 262 4.78 -15.48 -18.91
N ILE A 263 6.05 -15.48 -18.46
CA ILE A 263 7.22 -15.36 -19.35
C ILE A 263 7.24 -16.50 -20.36
N LYS A 264 6.99 -17.75 -19.94
CA LYS A 264 6.95 -18.91 -20.85
C LYS A 264 5.89 -18.74 -21.92
N VAL A 265 4.71 -18.26 -21.51
CA VAL A 265 3.57 -18.04 -22.40
C VAL A 265 3.87 -16.97 -23.44
N TYR A 266 4.37 -15.81 -23.00
CA TYR A 266 4.65 -14.68 -23.88
C TYR A 266 5.83 -14.91 -24.82
N ARG A 267 6.75 -15.82 -24.45
CA ARG A 267 7.84 -16.25 -25.33
C ARG A 267 7.44 -17.32 -26.34
N GLY A 268 6.26 -17.92 -26.20
CA GLY A 268 5.81 -19.04 -27.04
C GLY A 268 6.44 -20.38 -26.67
N ASP A 269 6.91 -20.54 -25.43
CA ASP A 269 7.58 -21.76 -24.93
C ASP A 269 6.55 -22.80 -24.39
N ILE A 270 5.36 -22.92 -25.01
CA ILE A 270 4.31 -23.91 -24.67
C ILE A 270 4.01 -24.80 -25.87
#